data_AF-A0A7C9MP33-F1
#
_entry.id   AF-A0A7C9MP33-F1
#
_cell.length_a   1.000
_cell.length_b   1.000
_cell.length_c   1.000
_cell.angle_alpha   90.00
_cell.angle_beta   90.00
_cell.angle_gamma   90.00
#
_symmetry.space_group_name_H-M   'P 1'
#
loop_
_entity.id
_entity.type
_entity.pdbx_description
1 polymer ?
#
loop_
_entity_poly.entity_id
_entity_poly.type
_entity_poly.pdbx_seq_one_letter_code
_entity_poly.pdbx_strand_id
1 'polypeptide(L)'
;MPKSTTSLDTFDFLELLYMLSEQVRTGLLQVDRPDGQFQAWLEQGRVRHIQFGDDLGVPALVRLLQEPQGRFHFDEGLSHPQPRMDASLDEVSLEALEALPVQDLPFDGPARITSPQRVERMRWGLKELDILQQLEAQQPVGDLIRDPDAKRLLLKLYRIGLIVPRKSRVARLTVTVTRQVRDVALVDELIFRRWKEDIVRHPQSVAIRTEAGQVYTLPVRMASNLTTQLMVPPELLMRTGLRAGDSVLVKPV
;
A
#
# COMPACT_ATOMS: atom_id res chain seq x y z
N MET A 1 21.56 -6.05 32.33
CA MET A 1 20.86 -6.93 31.36
C MET A 1 21.48 -6.69 30.00
N PRO A 2 21.74 -7.73 29.19
CA PRO A 2 22.39 -7.55 27.89
C PRO A 2 21.44 -6.81 26.95
N LYS A 3 21.88 -5.66 26.43
CA LYS A 3 21.13 -4.83 25.47
C LYS A 3 21.04 -5.59 24.14
N SER A 4 19.86 -6.11 23.80
CA SER A 4 19.62 -6.69 22.47
C SER A 4 19.65 -5.59 21.42
N THR A 5 20.78 -5.45 20.72
CA THR A 5 20.95 -4.48 19.62
C THR A 5 20.48 -5.12 18.33
N THR A 6 19.56 -4.46 17.64
CA THR A 6 19.03 -4.87 16.33
C THR A 6 19.49 -3.86 15.27
N SER A 7 19.66 -4.28 14.01
CA SER A 7 20.21 -3.40 12.96
C SER A 7 19.12 -2.85 12.02
N LEU A 8 19.24 -1.58 11.64
CA LEU A 8 18.38 -0.95 10.63
C LEU A 8 18.64 -1.46 9.21
N ASP A 9 19.73 -2.21 8.97
CA ASP A 9 19.99 -2.82 7.65
C ASP A 9 18.91 -3.82 7.21
N THR A 10 18.05 -4.24 8.14
CA THR A 10 17.03 -5.28 7.94
C THR A 10 15.61 -4.83 8.29
N PHE A 11 15.44 -3.61 8.82
CA PHE A 11 14.16 -3.10 9.32
C PHE A 11 13.90 -1.70 8.77
N ASP A 12 12.67 -1.45 8.32
CA ASP A 12 12.25 -0.09 8.00
C ASP A 12 12.13 0.72 9.30
N PHE A 13 12.83 1.84 9.36
CA PHE A 13 12.89 2.68 10.56
C PHE A 13 11.53 3.30 10.92
N LEU A 14 10.71 3.67 9.92
CA LEU A 14 9.38 4.21 10.19
C LEU A 14 8.47 3.12 10.75
N GLU A 15 8.52 1.89 10.21
CA GLU A 15 7.76 0.76 10.76
C GLU A 15 8.10 0.50 12.22
N LEU A 16 9.39 0.54 12.59
CA LEU A 16 9.84 0.44 13.98
C LEU A 16 9.25 1.56 14.85
N LEU A 17 9.33 2.81 14.38
CA LEU A 17 8.84 3.97 15.12
C LEU A 17 7.32 3.91 15.31
N TYR A 18 6.58 3.45 14.29
CA TYR A 18 5.15 3.19 14.35
C TYR A 18 4.80 2.09 15.34
N MET A 19 5.52 0.98 15.32
CA MET A 19 5.33 -0.13 16.27
C MET A 19 5.46 0.35 17.73
N LEU A 20 6.46 1.17 18.04
CA LEU A 20 6.67 1.72 19.38
C LEU A 20 5.56 2.70 19.77
N SER A 21 5.13 3.55 18.84
CA SER A 21 4.08 4.55 19.05
C SER A 21 2.69 3.93 19.23
N GLU A 22 2.34 2.90 18.44
CA GLU A 22 1.06 2.18 18.54
C GLU A 22 0.91 1.44 19.87
N GLN A 23 2.02 0.96 20.44
CA GLN A 23 2.04 0.40 21.79
C GLN A 23 2.00 1.47 22.90
N VAL A 24 1.90 2.76 22.53
CA VAL A 24 1.84 3.90 23.45
C VAL A 24 3.04 3.90 24.41
N ARG A 25 4.19 3.39 23.95
CA ARG A 25 5.40 3.27 24.78
C ARG A 25 5.95 4.65 25.09
N THR A 26 6.43 4.80 26.32
CA THR A 26 7.25 5.94 26.74
C THR A 26 8.69 5.50 26.84
N GLY A 27 9.61 6.22 26.22
CA GLY A 27 11.03 5.86 26.22
C GLY A 27 11.85 6.58 25.17
N LEU A 28 13.12 6.18 25.10
CA LEU A 28 14.12 6.72 24.19
C LEU A 28 14.51 5.64 23.17
N LEU A 29 14.22 5.89 21.89
CA LEU A 29 14.80 5.14 20.78
C LEU A 29 16.12 5.79 20.38
N GLN A 30 17.23 5.06 20.48
CA GLN A 30 18.51 5.50 19.98
C GLN A 30 18.92 4.69 18.75
N VAL A 31 19.58 5.35 17.80
CA VAL A 31 20.26 4.69 16.69
C VAL A 31 21.70 5.17 16.65
N ASP A 32 22.63 4.24 16.84
CA ASP A 32 24.06 4.48 16.77
C ASP A 32 24.54 4.29 15.32
N ARG A 33 25.09 5.38 14.75
CA ARG A 33 25.73 5.40 13.44
C ARG A 33 27.18 5.92 13.55
N PRO A 34 28.04 5.61 12.56
CA PRO A 34 29.40 6.15 12.53
C PRO A 34 29.47 7.68 12.53
N ASP A 35 28.49 8.35 11.93
CA ASP A 35 28.43 9.81 11.77
C ASP A 35 27.65 10.53 12.88
N GLY A 36 27.17 9.81 13.89
CA GLY A 36 26.52 10.37 15.07
C GLY A 36 25.43 9.47 15.63
N GLN A 37 24.82 9.92 16.73
CA GLN A 37 23.73 9.23 17.37
C GLN A 37 22.41 9.96 17.09
N PHE A 38 21.43 9.20 16.61
CA PHE A 38 20.04 9.65 16.53
C PHE A 38 19.31 9.28 17.83
N GLN A 39 18.41 10.16 18.27
CA GLN A 39 17.56 9.97 19.43
C GLN A 39 16.13 10.41 19.10
N ALA A 40 15.15 9.54 19.34
CA ALA A 40 13.73 9.86 19.32
C ALA A 40 13.11 9.53 20.67
N TRP A 41 12.54 10.54 21.32
CA TRP A 41 11.86 10.42 22.60
C TRP A 41 10.35 10.36 22.38
N LEU A 42 9.78 9.26 22.85
CA LEU A 42 8.35 8.96 22.75
C LEU A 42 7.72 9.02 24.13
N GLU A 43 6.52 9.58 24.23
CA GLU A 43 5.75 9.60 25.46
C GLU A 43 4.26 9.50 25.12
N GLN A 44 3.60 8.46 25.62
CA GLN A 44 2.17 8.25 25.43
C GLN A 44 1.70 8.33 23.96
N GLY A 45 2.48 7.74 23.04
CA GLY A 45 2.18 7.75 21.60
C GLY A 45 2.45 9.09 20.89
N ARG A 46 3.13 10.02 21.57
CA ARG A 46 3.52 11.33 21.02
C ARG A 46 5.04 11.45 20.91
N VAL A 47 5.50 12.17 19.90
CA VAL A 47 6.91 12.51 19.70
C VAL A 47 7.22 13.76 20.51
N ARG A 48 8.15 13.64 21.47
CA ARG A 48 8.50 14.70 22.43
C ARG A 48 9.82 15.39 22.12
N HIS A 49 10.72 14.67 21.47
CA HIS A 49 12.02 15.18 21.05
C HIS A 49 12.63 14.29 19.97
N ILE A 50 13.29 14.89 18.98
CA ILE A 50 14.12 14.18 17.99
C ILE A 50 15.43 14.96 17.84
N GLN A 51 16.56 14.24 17.82
CA GLN A 51 17.88 14.82 17.62
C GLN A 51 18.78 13.86 16.84
N PHE A 52 19.64 14.40 15.98
CA PHE A 52 20.75 13.67 15.36
C PHE A 52 21.95 14.61 15.25
N GLY A 53 22.91 14.47 16.18
CA GLY A 53 24.01 15.42 16.27
C GLY A 53 23.48 16.83 16.55
N ASP A 54 23.77 17.77 15.65
CA ASP A 54 23.30 19.16 15.75
C ASP A 54 21.89 19.37 15.16
N ASP A 55 21.39 18.40 14.39
CA ASP A 55 20.06 18.47 13.81
C ASP A 55 19.01 18.19 14.90
N LEU A 56 17.93 18.97 14.90
CA LEU A 56 16.82 18.87 15.86
C LEU A 56 15.48 18.75 15.13
N GLY A 57 14.57 17.95 15.69
CA GLY A 57 13.22 17.78 15.16
C GLY A 57 13.19 17.03 13.82
N VAL A 58 12.35 17.49 12.90
CA VAL A 58 12.16 16.86 11.59
C VAL A 58 13.45 16.75 10.77
N PRO A 59 14.33 17.77 10.68
CA PRO A 59 15.64 17.65 10.02
C PRO A 59 16.48 16.45 10.48
N ALA A 60 16.48 16.14 11.79
CA ALA A 60 17.19 14.98 12.32
C ALA A 60 16.58 13.65 11.85
N LEU A 61 15.26 13.58 11.74
CA LEU A 61 14.58 12.42 11.18
C LEU A 61 14.87 12.28 9.68
N VAL A 62 14.84 13.37 8.92
CA VAL A 62 15.18 13.39 7.49
C VAL A 62 16.57 12.82 7.27
N ARG A 63 17.56 13.29 8.04
CA ARG A 63 18.94 12.81 7.96
C ARG A 63 19.05 11.30 8.19
N LEU A 64 18.35 10.76 9.19
CA LEU A 64 18.32 9.32 9.41
C LEU A 64 17.65 8.57 8.24
N LEU A 65 16.53 9.07 7.73
CA LEU A 65 15.77 8.42 6.66
C LEU A 65 16.43 8.48 5.27
N GLN A 66 17.35 9.42 5.05
CA GLN A 66 18.16 9.48 3.83
C GLN A 66 19.12 8.30 3.72
N GLU A 67 19.61 7.80 4.85
CA GLU A 67 20.52 6.66 4.93
C GLU A 67 20.18 5.80 6.16
N PRO A 68 19.13 4.98 6.09
CA PRO A 68 18.61 4.24 7.23
C PRO A 68 19.52 3.05 7.57
N GLN A 69 20.60 3.31 8.31
CA GLN A 69 21.58 2.33 8.76
C GLN A 69 21.92 2.54 10.24
N GLY A 70 22.56 1.54 10.84
CA GLY A 70 23.04 1.61 12.22
C GLY A 70 22.32 0.66 13.18
N ARG A 71 22.82 0.61 14.41
CA ARG A 71 22.27 -0.25 15.46
C ARG A 71 21.31 0.54 16.31
N PHE A 72 20.14 -0.01 16.60
CA PHE A 72 19.16 0.65 17.42
C PHE A 72 18.88 -0.10 18.72
N HIS A 73 18.45 0.65 19.72
CA HIS A 73 17.89 0.13 20.96
C HIS A 73 16.83 1.10 21.52
N PHE A 74 15.88 0.55 22.26
CA PHE A 74 14.83 1.32 22.91
C PHE A 74 14.96 1.17 24.43
N ASP A 75 15.22 2.28 25.11
CA ASP A 75 15.26 2.36 26.57
C ASP A 75 13.89 2.82 27.09
N GLU A 76 13.10 1.87 27.61
CA GLU A 76 11.72 2.09 28.05
C GLU A 76 11.63 2.82 29.41
N GLY A 77 10.57 3.62 29.59
CA GLY A 77 10.25 4.31 30.84
C GLY A 77 10.96 5.66 31.02
N LEU A 78 11.71 6.11 30.01
CA LEU A 78 12.42 7.39 30.03
C LEU A 78 11.57 8.51 29.41
N SER A 79 11.48 9.64 30.11
CA SER A 79 10.90 10.89 29.59
C SER A 79 12.01 11.93 29.38
N HIS A 80 11.91 12.72 28.30
CA HIS A 80 12.90 13.75 28.02
C HIS A 80 12.77 14.88 29.05
N PRO A 81 13.88 15.37 29.66
CA PRO A 81 13.82 16.36 30.74
C PRO A 81 13.30 17.74 30.28
N GLN A 82 13.48 18.08 29.01
CA GLN A 82 13.06 19.36 28.42
C GLN A 82 12.50 19.14 27.00
N PRO A 83 11.29 18.55 26.86
CA PRO A 83 10.74 18.21 25.55
C PRO A 83 10.54 19.49 24.72
N ARG A 84 10.84 19.41 23.42
CA ARG A 84 10.74 20.54 22.49
C ARG A 84 9.67 20.34 21.42
N MET A 85 9.03 19.18 21.42
CA MET A 85 8.01 18.80 20.45
C MET A 85 6.78 18.28 21.17
N ASP A 86 5.64 18.44 20.52
CA ASP A 86 4.39 17.85 20.93
C ASP A 86 3.56 17.48 19.70
N ALA A 87 4.04 16.50 18.93
CA ALA A 87 3.44 16.10 17.66
C ALA A 87 3.09 14.61 17.65
N SER A 88 2.10 14.26 16.83
CA SER A 88 1.87 12.85 16.50
C SER A 88 3.01 12.33 15.60
N LEU A 89 3.25 11.02 15.64
CA LEU A 89 4.24 10.41 14.75
C LEU A 89 3.86 10.58 13.27
N ASP A 90 2.57 10.58 12.96
CA ASP A 90 2.06 10.79 11.61
C ASP A 90 2.43 12.18 11.05
N GLU A 91 2.24 13.24 11.84
CA GLU A 91 2.62 14.61 11.44
C GLU A 91 4.13 14.71 11.18
N VAL A 92 4.94 14.21 12.12
CA VAL A 92 6.41 14.25 12.02
C VAL A 92 6.90 13.44 10.81
N SER A 93 6.31 12.28 10.55
CA SER A 93 6.69 11.41 9.43
C SER A 93 6.31 12.05 8.10
N LEU A 94 5.09 12.61 7.97
CA LEU A 94 4.66 13.29 6.74
C LEU A 94 5.55 14.47 6.40
N GLU A 95 5.92 15.28 7.40
CA GLU A 95 6.82 16.42 7.22
C GLU A 95 8.23 15.97 6.81
N ALA A 96 8.77 14.93 7.45
CA ALA A 96 10.07 14.39 7.10
C ALA A 96 10.10 13.81 5.68
N LEU A 97 9.04 13.11 5.27
CA LEU A 97 8.95 12.52 3.94
C LEU A 97 8.83 13.58 2.82
N GLU A 98 8.40 14.80 3.13
CA GLU A 98 8.35 15.92 2.16
C GLU A 98 9.75 16.33 1.68
N ALA A 99 10.76 16.21 2.55
CA ALA A 99 12.15 16.58 2.26
C ALA A 99 12.97 15.45 1.60
N LEU A 100 12.39 14.26 1.44
CA LEU A 100 13.07 13.11 0.84
C LEU A 100 12.84 13.04 -0.68
N PRO A 101 13.79 12.45 -1.42
CA PRO A 101 13.63 12.28 -2.86
C PRO A 101 12.40 11.42 -3.18
N VAL A 102 11.63 11.88 -4.16
CA VAL A 102 10.43 11.20 -4.66
C VAL A 102 10.86 9.94 -5.41
N GLN A 103 10.51 8.77 -4.88
CA GLN A 103 10.68 7.47 -5.55
C GLN A 103 9.43 7.11 -6.35
N ASP A 104 9.44 5.99 -7.09
CA ASP A 104 8.23 5.49 -7.74
C ASP A 104 7.42 4.58 -6.81
N LEU A 105 6.09 4.63 -6.93
CA LEU A 105 5.21 3.69 -6.23
C LEU A 105 5.37 2.29 -6.85
N PRO A 106 5.36 1.21 -6.04
CA PRO A 106 5.55 -0.14 -6.55
C PRO A 106 4.28 -0.75 -7.19
N PHE A 107 3.27 0.09 -7.46
CA PHE A 107 2.01 -0.32 -8.08
C PHE A 107 1.33 0.87 -8.77
N ASP A 108 0.56 0.58 -9.81
CA ASP A 108 -0.16 1.52 -10.67
C ASP A 108 -1.70 1.35 -10.63
N GLY A 109 -2.18 0.24 -10.08
CA GLY A 109 -3.60 -0.03 -9.90
C GLY A 109 -4.27 0.76 -8.77
N PRO A 110 -5.55 0.50 -8.48
CA PRO A 110 -6.25 1.12 -7.35
C PRO A 110 -5.56 0.80 -6.02
N ALA A 111 -5.48 1.79 -5.12
CA ALA A 111 -5.05 1.59 -3.74
C ALA A 111 -6.26 1.52 -2.80
N ARG A 112 -6.05 0.97 -1.60
CA ARG A 112 -6.99 1.11 -0.48
C ARG A 112 -6.30 1.80 0.68
N ILE A 113 -7.05 2.64 1.38
CA ILE A 113 -6.63 3.18 2.68
C ILE A 113 -6.68 2.05 3.72
N THR A 114 -5.60 1.86 4.47
CA THR A 114 -5.49 0.80 5.49
C THR A 114 -6.04 1.23 6.84
N SER A 115 -5.97 2.52 7.17
CA SER A 115 -6.47 3.10 8.42
C SER A 115 -7.14 4.46 8.16
N PRO A 116 -8.46 4.46 7.87
CA PRO A 116 -9.21 5.70 7.68
C PRO A 116 -9.13 6.64 8.89
N GLN A 117 -9.15 6.09 10.11
CA GLN A 117 -9.11 6.89 11.34
C GLN A 117 -7.78 7.66 11.51
N ARG A 118 -6.66 7.10 11.03
CA ARG A 118 -5.38 7.81 11.02
C ARG A 118 -5.38 8.93 9.99
N VAL A 119 -5.88 8.66 8.78
CA VAL A 119 -6.02 9.67 7.73
C VAL A 119 -6.91 10.83 8.20
N GLU A 120 -8.06 10.56 8.82
CA GLU A 120 -8.99 11.60 9.30
C GLU A 120 -8.42 12.54 10.37
N ARG A 121 -7.44 12.07 11.17
CA ARG A 121 -6.81 12.88 12.23
C ARG A 121 -5.75 13.84 11.70
N MET A 122 -5.27 13.62 10.48
CA MET A 122 -4.22 14.43 9.87
C MET A 122 -4.78 15.74 9.32
N ARG A 123 -3.93 16.76 9.25
CA ARG A 123 -4.28 18.05 8.68
C ARG A 123 -3.97 18.03 7.19
N TRP A 124 -5.00 18.09 6.37
CA TRP A 124 -4.89 18.07 4.91
C TRP A 124 -5.21 19.43 4.30
N GLY A 125 -4.46 19.82 3.27
CA GLY A 125 -4.84 20.90 2.38
C GLY A 125 -5.98 20.50 1.44
N LEU A 126 -6.63 21.48 0.80
CA LEU A 126 -7.73 21.23 -0.14
C LEU A 126 -7.33 20.28 -1.28
N LYS A 127 -6.14 20.49 -1.86
CA LYS A 127 -5.63 19.63 -2.94
C LYS A 127 -5.41 18.19 -2.47
N GLU A 128 -4.91 18.01 -1.24
CA GLU A 128 -4.69 16.67 -0.67
C GLU A 128 -6.02 15.96 -0.40
N LEU A 129 -7.03 16.68 0.09
CA LEU A 129 -8.38 16.15 0.25
C LEU A 129 -8.99 15.70 -1.09
N ASP A 130 -8.82 16.47 -2.17
CA ASP A 130 -9.29 16.09 -3.50
C ASP A 130 -8.60 14.81 -4.01
N ILE A 131 -7.30 14.65 -3.74
CA ILE A 131 -6.55 13.44 -4.10
C ILE A 131 -7.04 12.23 -3.26
N LEU A 132 -7.26 12.42 -1.96
CA LEU A 132 -7.81 11.38 -1.09
C LEU A 132 -9.20 10.94 -1.54
N GLN A 133 -10.07 11.86 -1.95
CA GLN A 133 -11.39 11.55 -2.53
C GLN A 133 -11.26 10.75 -3.83
N GLN A 134 -10.34 11.10 -4.73
CA GLN A 134 -10.10 10.33 -5.96
C GLN A 134 -9.58 8.92 -5.65
N LEU A 135 -8.74 8.77 -4.62
CA LEU A 135 -8.27 7.48 -4.15
C LEU A 135 -9.41 6.63 -3.57
N GLU A 136 -10.30 7.22 -2.77
CA GLU A 136 -11.51 6.55 -2.26
C GLU A 136 -12.48 6.16 -3.38
N ALA A 137 -12.57 6.98 -4.42
CA ALA A 137 -13.26 6.67 -5.68
C ALA A 137 -12.54 5.60 -6.53
N GLN A 138 -11.43 5.03 -6.03
CA GLN A 138 -10.63 3.97 -6.65
C GLN A 138 -10.04 4.33 -8.01
N GLN A 139 -9.75 5.61 -8.21
CA GLN A 139 -8.95 6.02 -9.37
C GLN A 139 -7.59 5.30 -9.32
N PRO A 140 -7.13 4.69 -10.42
CA PRO A 140 -5.84 4.01 -10.45
C PRO A 140 -4.70 4.96 -10.07
N VAL A 141 -3.76 4.46 -9.27
CA VAL A 141 -2.59 5.24 -8.87
C VAL A 141 -1.81 5.73 -10.08
N GLY A 142 -1.67 4.91 -11.13
CA GLY A 142 -0.98 5.28 -12.37
C GLY A 142 -1.58 6.49 -13.10
N ASP A 143 -2.87 6.76 -12.90
CA ASP A 143 -3.51 7.97 -13.43
C ASP A 143 -3.31 9.17 -12.50
N LEU A 144 -3.39 8.95 -11.18
CA LEU A 144 -3.20 9.99 -10.16
C LEU A 144 -1.78 10.56 -10.17
N ILE A 145 -0.76 9.71 -10.26
CA ILE A 145 0.66 10.12 -10.19
C ILE A 145 1.13 11.00 -11.35
N ARG A 146 0.27 11.24 -12.36
CA ARG A 146 0.53 12.23 -13.41
C ARG A 146 0.52 13.66 -12.87
N ASP A 147 -0.21 13.91 -11.78
CA ASP A 147 -0.06 15.12 -10.98
C ASP A 147 1.11 14.95 -9.99
N PRO A 148 2.16 15.78 -10.06
CA PRO A 148 3.31 15.71 -9.16
C PRO A 148 2.94 15.77 -7.67
N ASP A 149 1.91 16.53 -7.31
CA ASP A 149 1.49 16.66 -5.91
C ASP A 149 0.76 15.39 -5.44
N ALA A 150 -0.05 14.79 -6.31
CA ALA A 150 -0.66 13.49 -6.05
C ALA A 150 0.39 12.39 -5.93
N LYS A 151 1.40 12.38 -6.81
CA LYS A 151 2.53 11.46 -6.71
C LYS A 151 3.21 11.57 -5.34
N ARG A 152 3.54 12.80 -4.92
CA ARG A 152 4.20 13.04 -3.64
C ARG A 152 3.34 12.57 -2.46
N LEU A 153 2.05 12.93 -2.43
CA LEU A 153 1.14 12.51 -1.36
C LEU A 153 1.00 10.99 -1.30
N LEU A 154 0.74 10.32 -2.42
CA LEU A 154 0.53 8.88 -2.46
C LEU A 154 1.78 8.11 -2.03
N LEU A 155 2.98 8.59 -2.37
CA LEU A 155 4.24 8.04 -1.86
C LEU A 155 4.37 8.19 -0.36
N LYS A 156 4.06 9.38 0.18
CA LYS A 156 4.07 9.61 1.63
C LYS A 156 3.15 8.60 2.33
N LEU A 157 1.89 8.50 1.87
CA LEU A 157 0.90 7.57 2.41
C LEU A 157 1.35 6.11 2.30
N TYR A 158 2.02 5.72 1.21
CA TYR A 158 2.53 4.36 1.04
C TYR A 158 3.64 4.04 2.04
N ARG A 159 4.61 4.96 2.20
CA ARG A 159 5.75 4.78 3.11
C ARG A 159 5.35 4.70 4.58
N ILE A 160 4.27 5.38 4.98
CA ILE A 160 3.71 5.27 6.34
C ILE A 160 2.67 4.16 6.49
N GLY A 161 2.52 3.31 5.47
CA GLY A 161 1.64 2.14 5.49
C GLY A 161 0.14 2.46 5.44
N LEU A 162 -0.24 3.69 5.07
CA LEU A 162 -1.64 4.12 5.01
C LEU A 162 -2.34 3.77 3.71
N ILE A 163 -1.59 3.45 2.66
CA ILE A 163 -2.16 2.87 1.44
C ILE A 163 -1.44 1.59 1.05
N VAL A 164 -2.20 0.66 0.50
CA VAL A 164 -1.68 -0.58 -0.09
C VAL A 164 -2.39 -0.86 -1.41
N PRO A 165 -1.77 -1.58 -2.36
CA PRO A 165 -2.44 -1.98 -3.58
C PRO A 165 -3.69 -2.80 -3.24
N ARG A 166 -4.82 -2.44 -3.85
CA ARG A 166 -6.06 -3.21 -3.75
C ARG A 166 -5.95 -4.41 -4.69
N LYS A 167 -5.80 -5.60 -4.12
CA LYS A 167 -5.77 -6.85 -4.90
C LYS A 167 -7.19 -7.22 -5.30
N SER A 168 -7.48 -7.23 -6.61
CA SER A 168 -8.72 -7.80 -7.11
C SER A 168 -8.76 -9.31 -6.85
N ARG A 169 -9.89 -9.84 -6.43
CA ARG A 169 -10.04 -11.28 -6.16
C ARG A 169 -9.81 -12.10 -7.42
N VAL A 170 -9.01 -13.15 -7.30
CA VAL A 170 -8.84 -14.15 -8.36
C VAL A 170 -9.90 -15.24 -8.15
N ALA A 171 -10.63 -15.60 -9.20
CA ALA A 171 -11.51 -16.75 -9.22
C ALA A 171 -10.83 -17.92 -9.94
N ARG A 172 -10.90 -19.12 -9.39
CA ARG A 172 -10.54 -20.34 -10.11
C ARG A 172 -11.79 -20.83 -10.84
N LEU A 173 -11.74 -20.85 -12.17
CA LEU A 173 -12.87 -21.22 -13.02
C LEU A 173 -12.51 -22.40 -13.93
N THR A 174 -13.51 -23.20 -14.28
CA THR A 174 -13.38 -24.25 -15.28
C THR A 174 -13.87 -23.71 -16.63
N VAL A 175 -13.04 -23.81 -17.66
CA VAL A 175 -13.38 -23.37 -19.01
C VAL A 175 -14.47 -24.28 -19.58
N THR A 176 -15.57 -23.70 -20.06
CA THR A 176 -16.64 -24.41 -20.77
C THR A 176 -16.93 -23.70 -22.10
N VAL A 177 -17.57 -24.41 -23.04
CA VAL A 177 -17.88 -23.86 -24.36
C VAL A 177 -19.30 -23.26 -24.34
N THR A 178 -19.47 -22.08 -24.90
CA THR A 178 -20.80 -21.52 -25.21
C THR A 178 -20.91 -21.16 -26.69
N ARG A 179 -22.13 -21.22 -27.23
CA ARG A 179 -22.47 -20.70 -28.57
C ARG A 179 -23.46 -19.54 -28.53
N GLN A 180 -23.81 -19.08 -27.32
CA GLN A 180 -24.83 -18.05 -27.10
C GLN A 180 -24.30 -16.64 -27.34
N VAL A 181 -22.98 -16.45 -27.26
CA VAL A 181 -22.30 -15.18 -27.47
C VAL A 181 -21.11 -15.36 -28.41
N ARG A 182 -20.62 -14.24 -28.95
CA ARG A 182 -19.41 -14.19 -29.78
C ARG A 182 -18.43 -13.16 -29.22
N ASP A 183 -17.14 -13.44 -29.37
CA ASP A 183 -16.02 -12.54 -29.02
C ASP A 183 -15.94 -12.11 -27.54
N VAL A 184 -16.76 -12.69 -26.67
CA VAL A 184 -16.84 -12.35 -25.25
C VAL A 184 -16.99 -13.61 -24.39
N ALA A 185 -16.25 -13.67 -23.29
CA ALA A 185 -16.39 -14.73 -22.30
C ALA A 185 -17.52 -14.38 -21.31
N LEU A 186 -18.20 -15.39 -20.78
CA LEU A 186 -19.21 -15.22 -19.74
C LEU A 186 -18.70 -15.74 -18.41
N VAL A 187 -18.99 -14.96 -17.35
CA VAL A 187 -18.71 -15.33 -15.97
C VAL A 187 -19.97 -15.17 -15.13
N ASP A 188 -20.05 -15.95 -14.06
CA ASP A 188 -21.16 -15.91 -13.12
C ASP A 188 -21.39 -14.50 -12.54
N GLU A 189 -22.66 -14.13 -12.40
CA GLU A 189 -23.05 -12.82 -11.87
C GLU A 189 -22.49 -12.53 -10.48
N LEU A 190 -22.35 -13.52 -9.60
CA LEU A 190 -21.90 -13.31 -8.22
C LEU A 190 -20.40 -12.98 -8.21
N ILE A 191 -19.63 -13.65 -9.08
CA ILE A 191 -18.21 -13.35 -9.30
C ILE A 191 -18.06 -11.97 -9.94
N PHE A 192 -18.86 -11.68 -10.97
CA PHE A 192 -18.83 -10.38 -11.64
C PHE A 192 -19.17 -9.22 -10.70
N ARG A 193 -20.18 -9.38 -9.82
CA ARG A 193 -20.55 -8.38 -8.81
C ARG A 193 -19.43 -8.17 -7.79
N ARG A 194 -18.82 -9.24 -7.27
CA ARG A 194 -17.66 -9.14 -6.36
C ARG A 194 -16.48 -8.45 -7.02
N TRP A 195 -16.20 -8.75 -8.29
CA TRP A 195 -15.18 -8.04 -9.04
C TRP A 195 -15.51 -6.57 -9.23
N LYS A 196 -16.77 -6.23 -9.56
CA LYS A 196 -17.24 -4.84 -9.62
C LYS A 196 -17.06 -4.13 -8.27
N GLU A 197 -17.29 -4.78 -7.14
CA GLU A 197 -17.02 -4.20 -5.80
C GLU A 197 -15.52 -4.03 -5.53
N ASP A 198 -14.69 -4.94 -6.07
CA ASP A 198 -13.24 -4.87 -5.92
C ASP A 198 -12.60 -3.77 -6.78
N ILE A 199 -13.11 -3.51 -7.99
CA ILE A 199 -12.56 -2.54 -8.95
C ILE A 199 -13.38 -1.25 -9.11
N VAL A 200 -14.57 -1.18 -8.49
CA VAL A 200 -15.55 -0.07 -8.50
C VAL A 200 -15.92 0.46 -9.91
N ARG A 201 -15.76 -0.40 -10.92
CA ARG A 201 -16.25 -0.22 -12.29
C ARG A 201 -16.78 -1.55 -12.82
N HIS A 202 -17.50 -1.53 -13.94
CA HIS A 202 -17.90 -2.77 -14.60
C HIS A 202 -16.68 -3.43 -15.26
N PRO A 203 -16.33 -4.69 -14.91
CA PRO A 203 -15.27 -5.42 -15.60
C PRO A 203 -15.55 -5.46 -17.11
N GLN A 204 -14.63 -4.93 -17.92
CA GLN A 204 -14.73 -4.96 -19.38
C GLN A 204 -13.97 -6.16 -19.94
N SER A 205 -12.88 -6.56 -19.26
CA SER A 205 -12.07 -7.70 -19.62
C SER A 205 -11.64 -8.50 -18.38
N VAL A 206 -11.21 -9.73 -18.62
CA VAL A 206 -10.58 -10.59 -17.61
C VAL A 206 -9.24 -11.08 -18.10
N ALA A 207 -8.26 -11.12 -17.19
CA ALA A 207 -7.00 -11.83 -17.39
C ALA A 207 -7.17 -13.26 -16.90
N ILE A 208 -6.82 -14.21 -17.77
CA ILE A 208 -6.93 -15.66 -17.56
C ILE A 208 -5.52 -16.21 -17.56
N ARG A 209 -5.08 -16.75 -16.42
CA ARG A 209 -3.81 -17.45 -16.27
C ARG A 209 -4.05 -18.96 -16.29
N THR A 210 -3.42 -19.65 -17.23
CA THR A 210 -3.44 -21.11 -17.34
C THR A 210 -2.49 -21.76 -16.31
N GLU A 211 -2.60 -23.08 -16.12
CA GLU A 211 -1.65 -23.82 -15.28
C GLU A 211 -0.21 -23.75 -15.82
N ALA A 212 -0.04 -23.64 -17.15
CA ALA A 212 1.25 -23.43 -17.80
C ALA A 212 1.80 -22.01 -17.60
N GLY A 213 1.11 -21.13 -16.86
CA GLY A 213 1.54 -19.77 -16.55
C GLY A 213 1.29 -18.73 -17.64
N GLN A 214 0.71 -19.12 -18.78
CA GLN A 214 0.36 -18.21 -19.87
C GLN A 214 -0.84 -17.34 -19.47
N VAL A 215 -0.81 -16.06 -19.83
CA VAL A 215 -1.86 -15.09 -19.50
C VAL A 215 -2.52 -14.56 -20.76
N TYR A 216 -3.84 -14.66 -20.82
CA TYR A 216 -4.68 -14.14 -21.91
C TYR A 216 -5.65 -13.12 -21.38
N THR A 217 -5.94 -12.07 -22.16
CA THR A 217 -6.99 -11.09 -21.83
C THR A 217 -8.16 -11.27 -22.77
N LEU A 218 -9.35 -11.51 -22.22
CA LEU A 218 -10.59 -11.67 -22.97
C LEU A 218 -11.64 -10.64 -22.52
N PRO A 219 -12.43 -10.06 -23.44
CA PRO A 219 -13.63 -9.31 -23.06
C PRO A 219 -14.57 -10.19 -22.22
N VAL A 220 -15.26 -9.61 -21.25
CA VAL A 220 -16.14 -10.35 -20.34
C VAL A 220 -17.53 -9.74 -20.24
N ARG A 221 -18.54 -10.61 -20.06
CA ARG A 221 -19.91 -10.24 -19.69
C ARG A 221 -20.41 -11.13 -18.56
N MET A 222 -21.43 -10.65 -17.85
CA MET A 222 -22.11 -11.44 -16.83
C MET A 222 -23.13 -12.40 -17.46
N ALA A 223 -23.28 -13.57 -16.84
CA ALA A 223 -24.38 -14.50 -17.06
C ALA A 223 -24.81 -15.14 -15.74
N SER A 224 -26.07 -15.55 -15.64
CA SER A 224 -26.61 -16.17 -14.42
C SER A 224 -26.35 -17.67 -14.39
N ASN A 225 -26.22 -18.22 -13.19
CA ASN A 225 -26.14 -19.67 -12.92
C ASN A 225 -24.92 -20.38 -13.53
N LEU A 226 -23.79 -19.70 -13.68
CA LEU A 226 -22.54 -20.32 -14.17
C LEU A 226 -21.68 -20.86 -13.03
N THR A 227 -21.85 -20.34 -11.82
CA THR A 227 -21.09 -20.70 -10.61
C THR A 227 -19.58 -20.55 -10.81
N THR A 228 -18.86 -21.66 -11.00
CA THR A 228 -17.40 -21.72 -11.17
C THR A 228 -16.99 -21.93 -12.63
N GLN A 229 -17.89 -21.70 -13.59
CA GLN A 229 -17.59 -21.85 -15.01
C GLN A 229 -17.19 -20.51 -15.65
N LEU A 230 -16.23 -20.59 -16.57
CA LEU A 230 -15.93 -19.55 -17.54
C LEU A 230 -16.39 -20.04 -18.91
N MET A 231 -17.52 -19.54 -19.41
CA MET A 231 -17.98 -19.93 -20.73
C MET A 231 -17.26 -19.09 -21.79
N VAL A 232 -16.55 -19.76 -22.68
CA VAL A 232 -15.76 -19.14 -23.74
C VAL A 232 -16.27 -19.64 -25.10
N PRO A 233 -16.55 -18.75 -26.06
CA PRO A 233 -16.99 -19.17 -27.38
C PRO A 233 -15.83 -19.76 -28.21
N PRO A 234 -16.11 -20.64 -29.19
CA PRO A 234 -15.10 -21.42 -29.91
C PRO A 234 -13.97 -20.57 -30.52
N GLU A 235 -14.29 -19.41 -31.07
CA GLU A 235 -13.31 -18.51 -31.68
C GLU A 235 -12.28 -17.98 -30.68
N LEU A 236 -12.70 -17.72 -29.43
CA LEU A 236 -11.80 -17.29 -28.37
C LEU A 236 -10.95 -18.46 -27.85
N LEU A 237 -11.50 -19.68 -27.80
CA LEU A 237 -10.74 -20.89 -27.48
C LEU A 237 -9.66 -21.16 -28.52
N MET A 238 -9.97 -21.04 -29.81
CA MET A 238 -9.00 -21.20 -30.90
C MET A 238 -7.89 -20.14 -30.83
N ARG A 239 -8.23 -18.89 -30.52
CA ARG A 239 -7.25 -17.79 -30.42
C ARG A 239 -6.32 -17.92 -29.22
N THR A 240 -6.82 -18.44 -28.11
CA THR A 240 -6.07 -18.55 -26.85
C THR A 240 -5.44 -19.92 -26.64
N GLY A 241 -5.89 -20.95 -27.35
CA GLY A 241 -5.49 -22.34 -27.12
C GLY A 241 -6.10 -22.97 -25.86
N LEU A 242 -7.00 -22.26 -25.16
CA LEU A 242 -7.74 -22.79 -24.01
C LEU A 242 -8.62 -23.97 -24.43
N ARG A 243 -8.74 -24.97 -23.55
CA ARG A 243 -9.56 -26.16 -23.78
C ARG A 243 -10.70 -26.23 -22.78
N ALA A 244 -11.82 -26.80 -23.22
CA ALA A 244 -12.91 -27.10 -22.32
C ALA A 244 -12.45 -28.10 -21.24
N GLY A 245 -12.76 -27.81 -19.99
CA GLY A 245 -12.31 -28.56 -18.82
C GLY A 245 -11.06 -27.99 -18.15
N ASP A 246 -10.35 -27.04 -18.78
CA ASP A 246 -9.16 -26.43 -18.17
C ASP A 246 -9.54 -25.67 -16.89
N SER A 247 -8.76 -25.87 -15.83
CA SER A 247 -8.84 -25.03 -14.63
C SER A 247 -7.94 -23.81 -14.81
N VAL A 248 -8.54 -22.62 -14.74
CA VAL A 248 -7.84 -21.35 -14.97
C VAL A 248 -8.05 -20.38 -13.82
N LEU A 249 -7.06 -19.51 -13.60
CA LEU A 249 -7.16 -18.41 -12.64
C LEU A 249 -7.56 -17.14 -13.37
N VAL A 250 -8.67 -16.55 -12.98
CA VAL A 250 -9.29 -15.42 -13.67
C VAL A 250 -9.39 -14.23 -12.73
N LYS A 251 -9.01 -13.04 -13.19
CA LYS A 251 -9.17 -11.79 -12.46
C LYS A 251 -9.69 -10.68 -13.38
N PRO A 252 -10.41 -9.67 -12.86
CA PRO A 252 -10.83 -8.53 -13.67
C PRO A 252 -9.63 -7.67 -14.04
N VAL A 253 -9.71 -7.00 -15.19
CA VAL A 253 -8.75 -6.00 -15.69
C VAL A 253 -9.50 -4.75 -16.09
#